data_AF-A0A920PY46-F1
#
_entry.id   AF-A0A920PY46-F1
#
_cell.length_a   1.000
_cell.length_b   1.000
_cell.length_c   1.000
_cell.angle_alpha   90.00
_cell.angle_beta   90.00
_cell.angle_gamma   90.00
#
_symmetry.space_group_name_H-M   'P 1'
#
loop_
_entity.id
_entity.type
_entity.pdbx_description
1 polymer ?
#
loop_
_entity_poly.entity_id
_entity_poly.type
_entity_poly.pdbx_seq_one_letter_code
_entity_poly.pdbx_strand_id
1 'polypeptide(L)'
;MFGADAGATRYSPLDQIDSDNVGDLEVAWRWSARDQGTPPPSVRTQISPLVIDGVMYTTIGNQRNVIALDAATGESIWGWRPGDSEQRWGDIIEPVARSAGRGVTYWTDGAGDDRIFVVTPSYQLVALDARTGDLVDGFGTAGVIDMIDDLRWEERPATTRAGRVANTSPPALIGNVLVASISLHTGSIPTRANRRNIRNPNEVWPMNIPGDVVAYDARTGRMLWRFNTVPKEGEFGVDTWLKADEELWRVATGTHPWVQERPGPF
;
A
#
# COMPACT_ATOMS: atom_id res chain seq x y z
N MET A 1 16.42 -2.00 -0.22
CA MET A 1 15.16 -1.34 -0.69
C MET A 1 14.40 -2.25 -1.64
N PHE A 2 13.09 -2.05 -1.83
CA PHE A 2 12.31 -2.84 -2.81
C PHE A 2 12.84 -2.58 -4.24
N GLY A 3 13.16 -3.65 -4.98
CA GLY A 3 13.74 -3.55 -6.33
C GLY A 3 15.28 -3.52 -6.40
N ALA A 4 15.97 -3.85 -5.30
CA ALA A 4 17.44 -3.83 -5.14
C ALA A 4 18.06 -2.43 -5.02
N ASP A 5 17.79 -1.53 -5.97
CA ASP A 5 18.33 -0.16 -6.00
C ASP A 5 17.27 0.89 -6.37
N ALA A 6 17.66 2.17 -6.41
CA ALA A 6 16.75 3.29 -6.70
C ALA A 6 16.17 3.29 -8.12
N GLY A 7 16.82 2.63 -9.06
CA GLY A 7 16.30 2.39 -10.41
C GLY A 7 15.44 1.14 -10.51
N ALA A 8 15.29 0.39 -9.42
CA ALA A 8 14.58 -0.89 -9.35
C ALA A 8 15.10 -1.93 -10.37
N THR A 9 16.42 -1.99 -10.60
CA THR A 9 17.01 -2.88 -11.62
C THR A 9 16.80 -4.37 -11.32
N ARG A 10 16.60 -4.73 -10.04
CA ARG A 10 16.57 -6.12 -9.53
C ARG A 10 17.85 -6.90 -9.84
N TYR A 11 18.97 -6.19 -10.05
CA TYR A 11 20.28 -6.79 -10.26
C TYR A 11 20.97 -7.06 -8.93
N SER A 12 21.68 -8.19 -8.85
CA SER A 12 22.59 -8.52 -7.76
C SER A 12 24.01 -8.61 -8.31
N PRO A 13 25.00 -7.94 -7.70
CA PRO A 13 26.40 -8.06 -8.10
C PRO A 13 27.06 -9.35 -7.60
N LEU A 14 26.36 -10.17 -6.79
CA LEU A 14 26.87 -11.45 -6.32
C LEU A 14 27.00 -12.43 -7.49
N ASP A 15 28.13 -13.14 -7.53
CA ASP A 15 28.53 -14.03 -8.62
C ASP A 15 28.87 -15.45 -8.14
N GLN A 16 28.66 -15.76 -6.85
CA GLN A 16 28.90 -17.11 -6.31
C GLN A 16 28.05 -18.18 -7.02
N ILE A 17 26.83 -17.83 -7.44
CA ILE A 17 25.93 -18.70 -8.20
C ILE A 17 25.91 -18.20 -9.63
N ASP A 18 26.27 -19.07 -10.57
CA ASP A 18 26.40 -18.76 -11.99
C ASP A 18 25.83 -19.89 -12.87
N SER A 19 26.00 -19.78 -14.20
CA SER A 19 25.50 -20.78 -15.15
C SER A 19 26.13 -22.15 -15.00
N ASP A 20 27.31 -22.23 -14.38
CA ASP A 20 28.11 -23.46 -14.30
C ASP A 20 27.73 -24.27 -13.06
N ASN A 21 27.26 -23.62 -11.98
CA ASN A 21 26.94 -24.27 -10.71
C ASN A 21 25.46 -24.18 -10.28
N VAL A 22 24.59 -23.45 -10.98
CA VAL A 22 23.16 -23.32 -10.61
C VAL A 22 22.42 -24.67 -10.55
N GLY A 23 22.92 -25.68 -11.27
CA GLY A 23 22.38 -27.05 -11.24
C GLY A 23 22.55 -27.76 -9.90
N ASP A 24 23.46 -27.30 -9.05
CA ASP A 24 23.79 -27.90 -7.75
C ASP A 24 23.03 -27.24 -6.58
N LEU A 25 22.09 -26.33 -6.86
CA LEU A 25 21.34 -25.65 -5.81
C LEU A 25 20.43 -26.60 -5.05
N GLU A 26 20.56 -26.56 -3.73
CA GLU A 26 19.70 -27.27 -2.78
C GLU A 26 18.89 -26.29 -1.93
N VAL A 27 17.77 -26.77 -1.39
CA VAL A 27 16.97 -25.97 -0.47
C VAL A 27 17.67 -25.92 0.88
N ALA A 28 18.19 -24.74 1.23
CA ALA A 28 18.82 -24.51 2.54
C ALA A 28 17.83 -24.64 3.70
N TRP A 29 16.64 -24.03 3.59
CA TRP A 29 15.58 -24.12 4.60
C TRP A 29 14.21 -23.80 4.00
N ARG A 30 13.14 -24.12 4.74
CA ARG A 30 11.76 -23.75 4.42
C ARG A 30 11.07 -23.18 5.65
N TRP A 31 10.33 -22.10 5.44
CA TRP A 31 9.52 -21.47 6.49
C TRP A 31 8.06 -21.38 6.05
N SER A 32 7.14 -21.55 7.00
CA SER A 32 5.71 -21.63 6.73
C SER A 32 4.95 -20.50 7.43
N ALA A 33 4.32 -19.63 6.63
CA ALA A 33 3.41 -18.61 7.12
C ALA A 33 2.08 -19.19 7.65
N ARG A 34 1.77 -20.47 7.33
CA ARG A 34 0.51 -21.10 7.74
C ARG A 34 0.39 -21.24 9.25
N ASP A 35 1.53 -21.34 9.91
CA ASP A 35 1.61 -21.55 11.36
C ASP A 35 1.60 -20.22 12.14
N GLN A 36 1.49 -19.08 11.44
CA GLN A 36 1.62 -17.73 12.00
C GLN A 36 0.30 -16.97 12.17
N GLY A 37 -0.85 -17.65 12.04
CA GLY A 37 -2.15 -17.12 12.45
C GLY A 37 -3.29 -17.24 11.42
N THR A 38 -4.47 -16.80 11.85
CA THR A 38 -5.75 -16.86 11.11
C THR A 38 -6.13 -15.46 10.61
N PRO A 39 -6.64 -15.29 9.37
CA PRO A 39 -6.96 -16.33 8.39
C PRO A 39 -5.73 -16.92 7.70
N PRO A 40 -5.85 -18.12 7.10
CA PRO A 40 -4.77 -18.75 6.34
C PRO A 40 -4.14 -17.78 5.32
N PRO A 41 -2.84 -17.92 5.01
CA PRO A 41 -2.16 -17.05 4.06
C PRO A 41 -2.92 -16.99 2.74
N SER A 42 -3.04 -15.78 2.18
CA SER A 42 -3.56 -15.60 0.82
C SER A 42 -2.79 -16.52 -0.13
N VAL A 43 -3.50 -17.17 -1.05
CA VAL A 43 -2.85 -17.84 -2.19
C VAL A 43 -2.21 -16.83 -3.17
N ARG A 44 -2.45 -15.53 -2.97
CA ARG A 44 -1.90 -14.43 -3.76
C ARG A 44 -0.78 -13.74 -3.00
N THR A 45 0.36 -14.43 -2.87
CA THR A 45 1.58 -13.86 -2.29
C THR A 45 2.41 -13.22 -3.40
N GLN A 46 2.62 -11.90 -3.31
CA GLN A 46 3.42 -11.11 -4.27
C GLN A 46 4.62 -10.45 -3.59
N ILE A 47 5.12 -11.10 -2.55
CA ILE A 47 6.06 -10.49 -1.61
C ILE A 47 7.48 -10.60 -2.16
N SER A 48 8.26 -9.53 -1.97
CA SER A 48 9.70 -9.56 -2.10
C SER A 48 10.29 -9.33 -0.71
N PRO A 49 10.82 -10.37 -0.04
CA PRO A 49 11.47 -10.22 1.25
C PRO A 49 12.64 -9.24 1.18
N LEU A 50 12.87 -8.51 2.27
CA LEU A 50 13.96 -7.56 2.40
C LEU A 50 14.97 -8.10 3.40
N VAL A 51 16.23 -8.27 2.98
CA VAL A 51 17.31 -8.72 3.86
C VAL A 51 18.25 -7.56 4.16
N ILE A 52 18.47 -7.27 5.44
CA ILE A 52 19.41 -6.25 5.94
C ILE A 52 20.20 -6.88 7.09
N ASP A 53 21.53 -6.84 7.01
CA ASP A 53 22.44 -7.33 8.06
C ASP A 53 22.09 -8.73 8.61
N GLY A 54 21.76 -9.65 7.71
CA GLY A 54 21.42 -11.04 8.04
C GLY A 54 19.97 -11.25 8.53
N VAL A 55 19.16 -10.21 8.67
CA VAL A 55 17.75 -10.31 9.04
C VAL A 55 16.86 -10.16 7.82
N MET A 56 15.97 -11.14 7.61
CA MET A 56 14.94 -11.12 6.57
C MET A 56 13.61 -10.60 7.13
N TYR A 57 13.11 -9.51 6.55
CA TYR A 57 11.81 -8.94 6.85
C TYR A 57 10.82 -9.24 5.73
N THR A 58 9.65 -9.76 6.08
CA THR A 58 8.58 -10.02 5.10
C THR A 58 7.22 -9.80 5.73
N THR A 59 6.26 -9.41 4.89
CA THR A 59 4.86 -9.43 5.26
C THR A 59 4.28 -10.85 5.10
N ILE A 60 3.19 -11.16 5.79
CA ILE A 60 2.47 -12.45 5.68
C ILE A 60 0.97 -12.28 5.93
N GLY A 61 0.20 -13.28 5.50
CA GLY A 61 -1.21 -13.40 5.87
C GLY A 61 -2.13 -12.36 5.23
N ASN A 62 -3.41 -12.45 5.54
CA ASN A 62 -4.42 -11.54 4.98
C ASN A 62 -4.50 -10.19 5.71
N GLN A 63 -3.99 -10.15 6.93
CA GLN A 63 -3.86 -8.95 7.76
C GLN A 63 -2.55 -8.20 7.52
N ARG A 64 -1.66 -8.73 6.69
CA ARG A 64 -0.35 -8.14 6.40
C ARG A 64 0.47 -7.94 7.69
N ASN A 65 0.55 -9.01 8.45
CA ASN A 65 1.46 -9.11 9.59
C ASN A 65 2.91 -8.99 9.07
N VAL A 66 3.83 -8.53 9.90
CA VAL A 66 5.26 -8.46 9.58
C VAL A 66 5.99 -9.52 10.40
N ILE A 67 6.92 -10.23 9.79
CA ILE A 67 7.81 -11.18 10.46
C ILE A 67 9.26 -10.84 10.12
N ALA A 68 10.12 -10.91 11.13
CA ALA A 68 11.57 -10.91 10.97
C ALA A 68 12.11 -12.31 11.24
N LEU A 69 12.97 -12.80 10.34
CA LEU A 69 13.62 -14.09 10.41
C LEU A 69 15.14 -13.91 10.32
N ASP A 70 15.89 -14.80 10.93
CA ASP A 70 17.29 -14.99 10.56
C ASP A 70 17.33 -15.49 9.10
N ALA A 71 18.04 -14.77 8.22
CA ALA A 71 18.05 -15.07 6.80
C ALA A 71 18.82 -16.35 6.45
N ALA A 72 19.77 -16.77 7.29
CA ALA A 72 20.59 -17.95 7.07
C ALA A 72 19.87 -19.23 7.55
N THR A 73 19.11 -19.15 8.64
CA THR A 73 18.47 -20.34 9.26
C THR A 73 16.96 -20.41 9.05
N GLY A 74 16.30 -19.27 8.79
CA GLY A 74 14.84 -19.17 8.73
C GLY A 74 14.16 -19.14 10.11
N GLU A 75 14.92 -19.05 11.21
CA GLU A 75 14.37 -18.95 12.56
C GLU A 75 13.69 -17.60 12.79
N SER A 76 12.52 -17.61 13.46
CA SER A 76 11.79 -16.38 13.77
C SER A 76 12.49 -15.56 14.84
N ILE A 77 12.71 -14.28 14.57
CA ILE A 77 13.27 -13.30 15.52
C ILE A 77 12.11 -12.60 16.25
N TRP A 78 11.22 -11.96 15.49
CA TRP A 78 10.03 -11.30 16.02
C TRP A 78 8.90 -11.29 14.99
N GLY A 79 7.67 -11.06 15.46
CA GLY A 79 6.50 -10.91 14.61
C GLY A 79 5.56 -9.82 15.13
N TRP A 80 5.06 -8.99 14.22
CA TRP A 80 4.11 -7.92 14.48
C TRP A 80 2.78 -8.17 13.77
N ARG A 81 1.68 -7.81 14.43
CA ARG A 81 0.31 -7.86 13.88
C ARG A 81 -0.37 -6.50 14.08
N PRO A 82 -1.23 -6.05 13.15
CA PRO A 82 -1.92 -4.75 13.24
C PRO A 82 -2.76 -4.50 14.50
N GLY A 83 -3.08 -5.54 15.29
CA GLY A 83 -3.76 -5.41 16.58
C GLY A 83 -5.02 -4.55 16.52
N ASP A 84 -5.30 -3.83 17.61
CA ASP A 84 -6.43 -2.90 17.71
C ASP A 84 -6.18 -1.56 16.98
N SER A 85 -4.96 -1.35 16.45
CA SER A 85 -4.63 -0.16 15.68
C SER A 85 -5.24 -0.15 14.28
N GLU A 86 -5.70 -1.31 13.79
CA GLU A 86 -6.33 -1.45 12.48
C GLU A 86 -7.71 -0.80 12.45
N GLN A 87 -7.80 0.35 11.78
CA GLN A 87 -9.06 1.05 11.57
C GLN A 87 -9.80 0.46 10.38
N ARG A 88 -11.12 0.62 10.23
CA ARG A 88 -11.85 0.33 8.96
C ARG A 88 -11.63 -1.07 8.34
N TRP A 89 -11.30 -2.10 9.11
CA TRP A 89 -11.12 -3.47 8.60
C TRP A 89 -12.34 -4.02 7.83
N GLY A 90 -13.55 -3.59 8.22
CA GLY A 90 -14.81 -3.93 7.54
C GLY A 90 -15.02 -3.25 6.18
N ASP A 91 -14.24 -2.21 5.87
CA ASP A 91 -14.42 -1.34 4.71
C ASP A 91 -13.22 -1.37 3.73
N ILE A 92 -12.33 -2.37 3.86
CA ILE A 92 -11.19 -2.53 2.97
C ILE A 92 -11.62 -2.91 1.53
N ILE A 93 -10.75 -2.63 0.55
CA ILE A 93 -10.98 -3.04 -0.84
C ILE A 93 -10.74 -4.53 -1.01
N GLU A 94 -11.80 -5.34 -1.07
CA GLU A 94 -11.69 -6.77 -1.35
C GLU A 94 -11.56 -7.08 -2.86
N PRO A 95 -10.79 -8.11 -3.25
CA PRO A 95 -9.82 -8.87 -2.46
C PRO A 95 -8.42 -8.22 -2.44
N VAL A 96 -8.27 -6.99 -2.96
CA VAL A 96 -6.98 -6.34 -3.22
C VAL A 96 -6.20 -6.08 -1.92
N ALA A 97 -6.86 -5.45 -0.95
CA ALA A 97 -6.27 -5.04 0.32
C ALA A 97 -6.02 -6.22 1.26
N ARG A 98 -6.93 -7.22 1.26
CA ARG A 98 -6.85 -8.44 2.08
C ARG A 98 -5.82 -9.42 1.51
N SER A 99 -4.57 -9.05 1.62
CA SER A 99 -3.44 -9.85 1.16
C SER A 99 -2.19 -9.53 1.98
N ALA A 100 -1.16 -10.34 1.77
CA ALA A 100 0.13 -10.12 2.40
C ALA A 100 0.87 -8.90 1.82
N GLY A 101 0.30 -8.19 0.84
CA GLY A 101 1.00 -7.08 0.17
C GLY A 101 2.26 -7.54 -0.58
N ARG A 102 3.19 -6.61 -0.78
CA ARG A 102 4.43 -6.84 -1.57
C ARG A 102 5.72 -6.76 -0.76
N GLY A 103 5.64 -6.58 0.56
CA GLY A 103 6.79 -6.51 1.46
C GLY A 103 6.77 -5.25 2.32
N VAL A 104 7.96 -4.86 2.78
CA VAL A 104 8.20 -3.74 3.70
C VAL A 104 9.27 -2.78 3.16
N THR A 105 9.39 -1.61 3.78
CA THR A 105 10.49 -0.66 3.54
C THR A 105 11.35 -0.55 4.78
N TYR A 106 12.67 -0.60 4.62
CA TYR A 106 13.64 -0.33 5.69
C TYR A 106 14.18 1.09 5.56
N TRP A 107 14.36 1.76 6.69
CA TRP A 107 15.05 3.06 6.79
C TRP A 107 15.95 3.04 8.02
N THR A 108 17.04 3.78 7.94
CA THR A 108 17.93 4.02 9.06
C THR A 108 18.41 5.46 9.02
N ASP A 109 18.67 6.04 10.19
CA ASP A 109 19.41 7.29 10.26
C ASP A 109 20.93 7.14 10.35
N GLY A 110 21.44 5.91 10.39
CA GLY A 110 22.86 5.62 10.57
C GLY A 110 23.40 5.92 11.98
N ALA A 111 22.55 6.33 12.91
CA ALA A 111 22.88 6.58 14.31
C ALA A 111 22.21 5.58 15.28
N GLY A 112 21.60 4.53 14.73
CA GLY A 112 20.99 3.43 15.48
C GLY A 112 19.47 3.47 15.56
N ASP A 113 18.80 4.39 14.84
CA ASP A 113 17.36 4.37 14.63
C ASP A 113 17.05 3.63 13.32
N ASP A 114 16.73 2.34 13.45
CA ASP A 114 16.46 1.42 12.34
C ASP A 114 14.98 1.04 12.36
N ARG A 115 14.30 1.24 11.23
CA ARG A 115 12.84 1.08 11.17
C ARG A 115 12.38 0.26 9.98
N ILE A 116 11.31 -0.48 10.21
CA ILE A 116 10.54 -1.20 9.19
C ILE A 116 9.19 -0.50 9.03
N PHE A 117 8.86 -0.13 7.80
CA PHE A 117 7.57 0.45 7.44
C PHE A 117 6.71 -0.53 6.68
N VAL A 118 5.44 -0.59 7.07
CA VAL A 118 4.41 -1.37 6.38
C VAL A 118 3.16 -0.51 6.28
N VAL A 119 2.48 -0.56 5.14
CA VAL A 119 1.11 -0.04 5.04
C VAL A 119 0.16 -1.17 5.33
N THR A 120 -0.84 -1.02 6.20
CA THR A 120 -1.82 -2.06 6.51
C THR A 120 -2.93 -2.16 5.46
N PRO A 121 -3.74 -3.23 5.44
CA PRO A 121 -4.91 -3.34 4.56
C PRO A 121 -5.88 -2.15 4.67
N SER A 122 -5.98 -1.54 5.84
CA SER A 122 -6.81 -0.38 6.11
C SER A 122 -6.19 0.99 5.78
N TYR A 123 -5.11 0.98 4.99
CA TYR A 123 -4.45 2.19 4.49
C TYR A 123 -3.77 3.01 5.59
N GLN A 124 -3.25 2.35 6.63
CA GLN A 124 -2.47 2.99 7.68
C GLN A 124 -0.98 2.72 7.47
N LEU A 125 -0.13 3.72 7.59
CA LEU A 125 1.32 3.56 7.53
C LEU A 125 1.84 3.36 8.95
N VAL A 126 2.51 2.23 9.18
CA VAL A 126 3.04 1.82 10.48
C VAL A 126 4.55 1.83 10.46
N ALA A 127 5.15 2.30 11.54
CA ALA A 127 6.59 2.25 11.79
C ALA A 127 6.90 1.28 12.95
N LEU A 128 7.78 0.33 12.69
CA LEU A 128 8.26 -0.66 13.65
C LEU A 128 9.76 -0.49 13.87
N ASP A 129 10.24 -0.65 15.10
CA ASP A 129 11.66 -0.83 15.38
C ASP A 129 12.16 -2.10 14.68
N ALA A 130 13.22 -2.01 13.88
CA ALA A 130 13.68 -3.12 13.05
C ALA A 130 14.25 -4.30 13.88
N ARG A 131 14.67 -4.05 15.12
CA ARG A 131 15.27 -5.05 16.01
C ARG A 131 14.23 -5.77 16.85
N THR A 132 13.20 -5.05 17.31
CA THR A 132 12.20 -5.61 18.23
C THR A 132 10.85 -5.89 17.59
N GLY A 133 10.50 -5.17 16.52
CA GLY A 133 9.16 -5.19 15.92
C GLY A 133 8.13 -4.36 16.69
N ASP A 134 8.54 -3.62 17.71
CA ASP A 134 7.66 -2.74 18.48
C ASP A 134 7.30 -1.48 17.68
N LEU A 135 6.13 -0.90 17.97
CA LEU A 135 5.73 0.37 17.37
C LEU A 135 6.69 1.50 17.77
N VAL A 136 7.05 2.35 16.81
CA VAL A 136 7.87 3.53 17.09
C VAL A 136 6.96 4.67 17.55
N ASP A 137 6.86 4.86 18.87
CA ASP A 137 5.94 5.84 19.49
C ASP A 137 5.99 7.25 18.89
N GLY A 138 7.18 7.71 18.49
CA GLY A 138 7.41 9.05 17.91
C GLY A 138 6.99 9.22 16.44
N PHE A 139 6.44 8.19 15.80
CA PHE A 139 5.98 8.24 14.42
C PHE A 139 4.46 8.34 14.34
N GLY A 140 3.93 9.41 13.74
CA GLY A 140 2.48 9.64 13.67
C GLY A 140 1.84 9.66 15.06
N THR A 141 0.74 8.92 15.22
CA THR A 141 0.12 8.67 16.53
C THR A 141 0.49 7.26 17.00
N ALA A 142 1.40 7.16 17.97
CA ALA A 142 1.84 5.89 18.57
C ALA A 142 2.30 4.85 17.53
N GLY A 143 3.16 5.27 16.59
CA GLY A 143 3.70 4.41 15.54
C GLY A 143 2.86 4.29 14.29
N VAL A 144 1.71 4.97 14.20
CA VAL A 144 0.74 4.81 13.11
C VAL A 144 0.31 6.16 12.52
N ILE A 145 0.27 6.24 11.20
CA ILE A 145 -0.39 7.32 10.45
C ILE A 145 -1.61 6.73 9.76
N ASP A 146 -2.76 7.37 9.95
CA ASP A 146 -3.90 7.13 9.10
C ASP A 146 -3.79 7.96 7.81
N MET A 147 -3.25 7.36 6.76
CA MET A 147 -3.02 8.07 5.49
C MET A 147 -4.33 8.48 4.81
N ILE A 148 -5.48 7.98 5.25
CA ILE A 148 -6.76 8.42 4.72
C ILE A 148 -7.00 9.90 5.04
N ASP A 149 -6.53 10.37 6.19
CA ASP A 149 -6.80 11.73 6.68
C ASP A 149 -6.06 12.81 5.90
N ASP A 150 -4.99 12.41 5.21
CA ASP A 150 -4.14 13.28 4.38
C ASP A 150 -4.66 13.45 2.95
N LEU A 151 -5.76 12.78 2.60
CA LEU A 151 -6.44 12.92 1.32
C LEU A 151 -7.31 14.18 1.29
N ARG A 152 -7.60 14.68 0.08
CA ARG A 152 -8.42 15.90 -0.14
C ARG A 152 -9.90 15.63 0.15
N TRP A 153 -10.29 15.68 1.42
CA TRP A 153 -11.67 15.50 1.85
C TRP A 153 -12.49 16.78 1.72
N GLU A 154 -11.86 17.93 1.91
CA GLU A 154 -12.46 19.26 1.81
C GLU A 154 -12.99 19.59 0.41
N GLU A 155 -12.46 18.94 -0.62
CA GLU A 155 -12.83 19.15 -2.02
C GLU A 155 -13.95 18.20 -2.47
N ARG A 156 -14.57 17.47 -1.54
CA ARG A 156 -15.57 16.46 -1.88
C ARG A 156 -17.00 16.95 -1.74
N PRO A 157 -17.87 16.59 -2.70
CA PRO A 157 -19.30 16.90 -2.65
C PRO A 157 -20.05 16.14 -1.54
N ALA A 158 -19.54 14.98 -1.12
CA ALA A 158 -20.08 14.28 0.05
C ALA A 158 -19.48 14.87 1.33
N THR A 159 -20.35 15.34 2.21
CA THR A 159 -20.01 15.82 3.57
C THR A 159 -19.44 14.71 4.47
N THR A 160 -19.48 13.45 4.03
CA THR A 160 -18.97 12.29 4.74
C THR A 160 -17.64 11.82 4.16
N ARG A 161 -16.68 11.44 5.02
CA ARG A 161 -15.42 10.78 4.64
C ARG A 161 -15.67 9.34 4.14
N ALA A 162 -16.44 9.20 3.06
CA ALA A 162 -16.83 7.94 2.48
C ALA A 162 -15.93 7.59 1.27
N GLY A 163 -15.48 6.35 1.21
CA GLY A 163 -14.72 5.79 0.11
C GLY A 163 -13.72 4.73 0.58
N ARG A 164 -13.31 3.84 -0.33
CA ARG A 164 -12.38 2.75 -0.03
C ARG A 164 -11.07 2.98 -0.75
N VAL A 165 -9.98 3.01 0.00
CA VAL A 165 -8.60 3.06 -0.49
C VAL A 165 -7.82 1.91 0.10
N ALA A 166 -6.78 1.52 -0.61
CA ALA A 166 -5.82 0.54 -0.14
C ALA A 166 -4.43 0.94 -0.62
N ASN A 167 -3.43 0.28 -0.07
CA ASN A 167 -2.11 0.17 -0.69
C ASN A 167 -1.70 -1.29 -0.52
N THR A 168 -0.98 -1.85 -1.47
CA THR A 168 -0.44 -3.21 -1.40
C THR A 168 1.07 -3.23 -1.55
N SER A 169 1.68 -2.11 -1.95
CA SER A 169 3.11 -1.95 -2.11
C SER A 169 3.71 -1.24 -0.90
N PRO A 170 4.94 -1.60 -0.50
CA PRO A 170 5.66 -0.82 0.50
C PRO A 170 5.92 0.61 -0.03
N PRO A 171 5.91 1.65 0.83
CA PRO A 171 6.22 3.02 0.40
C PRO A 171 7.63 3.11 -0.18
N ALA A 172 7.82 3.89 -1.25
CA ALA A 172 9.16 4.18 -1.73
C ALA A 172 9.90 5.07 -0.73
N LEU A 173 11.21 4.86 -0.55
CA LEU A 173 12.05 5.68 0.33
C LEU A 173 13.03 6.50 -0.51
N ILE A 174 13.05 7.81 -0.32
CA ILE A 174 13.97 8.74 -0.95
C ILE A 174 14.60 9.60 0.16
N GLY A 175 15.83 9.29 0.56
CA GLY A 175 16.45 9.90 1.73
C GLY A 175 15.61 9.61 2.99
N ASN A 176 15.06 10.66 3.61
CA ASN A 176 14.16 10.56 4.76
C ASN A 176 12.68 10.72 4.40
N VAL A 177 12.33 10.55 3.12
CA VAL A 177 10.97 10.76 2.62
C VAL A 177 10.36 9.43 2.19
N LEU A 178 9.27 9.04 2.84
CA LEU A 178 8.42 7.92 2.46
C LEU A 178 7.35 8.40 1.49
N VAL A 179 7.29 7.83 0.30
CA VAL A 179 6.28 8.15 -0.71
C VAL A 179 5.31 6.97 -0.82
N ALA A 180 4.09 7.18 -0.34
CA ALA A 180 3.07 6.15 -0.30
C ALA A 180 2.17 6.21 -1.54
N SER A 181 2.07 5.08 -2.23
CA SER A 181 1.12 4.91 -3.33
C SER A 181 -0.30 4.63 -2.84
N ILE A 182 -1.28 4.89 -3.69
CA ILE A 182 -2.69 4.63 -3.42
C ILE A 182 -3.25 3.65 -4.45
N SER A 183 -4.10 2.74 -3.99
CA SER A 183 -4.94 1.87 -4.80
C SER A 183 -6.38 2.26 -4.53
N LEU A 184 -7.12 2.54 -5.59
CA LEU A 184 -8.48 3.02 -5.52
C LEU A 184 -9.44 1.89 -5.84
N HIS A 185 -10.60 1.89 -5.20
CA HIS A 185 -11.72 1.10 -5.70
C HIS A 185 -12.19 1.74 -7.01
N THR A 186 -12.26 0.96 -8.10
CA THR A 186 -12.74 1.45 -9.39
C THR A 186 -14.21 1.84 -9.29
N GLY A 187 -14.54 3.08 -9.66
CA GLY A 187 -15.90 3.47 -10.04
C GLY A 187 -16.41 2.52 -11.12
N SER A 188 -17.64 2.04 -10.92
CA SER A 188 -18.17 0.80 -11.51
C SER A 188 -17.97 0.66 -13.02
N ILE A 189 -17.67 -0.56 -13.47
CA ILE A 189 -18.00 -1.02 -14.83
C ILE A 189 -19.51 -1.31 -14.83
N PRO A 190 -20.32 -0.78 -15.76
CA PRO A 190 -21.73 -1.17 -15.86
C PRO A 190 -21.80 -2.63 -16.34
N THR A 191 -21.93 -3.58 -15.43
CA THR A 191 -22.34 -4.94 -15.79
C THR A 191 -23.80 -5.15 -15.45
N ARG A 192 -24.53 -5.77 -16.39
CA ARG A 192 -25.96 -6.10 -16.30
C ARG A 192 -26.28 -6.75 -14.95
N ALA A 193 -26.96 -6.01 -14.08
CA ALA A 193 -27.59 -6.52 -12.89
C ALA A 193 -28.59 -7.63 -13.26
N ASN A 194 -28.41 -8.84 -12.71
CA ASN A 194 -29.47 -9.74 -12.22
C ASN A 194 -28.96 -11.18 -12.00
N ARG A 195 -28.27 -11.42 -10.88
CA ARG A 195 -28.29 -12.74 -10.23
C ARG A 195 -28.80 -12.57 -8.81
N ARG A 196 -29.93 -13.20 -8.52
CA ARG A 196 -30.57 -13.22 -7.19
C ARG A 196 -29.55 -13.78 -6.18
N ASN A 197 -29.37 -13.09 -5.04
CA ASN A 197 -28.50 -13.46 -3.90
C ASN A 197 -26.98 -13.18 -4.02
N ILE A 198 -26.53 -12.39 -4.99
CA ILE A 198 -25.16 -11.83 -4.96
C ILE A 198 -25.26 -10.40 -4.41
N ARG A 199 -24.63 -10.10 -3.25
CA ARG A 199 -24.37 -8.71 -2.85
C ARG A 199 -23.63 -8.07 -4.02
N ASN A 200 -24.21 -7.07 -4.64
CA ASN A 200 -23.69 -6.49 -5.87
C ASN A 200 -22.24 -6.00 -5.62
N PRO A 201 -21.21 -6.57 -6.28
CA PRO A 201 -19.87 -6.02 -6.18
C PRO A 201 -19.79 -4.59 -6.75
N ASN A 202 -20.83 -4.17 -7.49
CA ASN A 202 -21.05 -2.81 -7.98
C ASN A 202 -22.14 -2.07 -7.16
N GLU A 203 -22.17 -2.19 -5.83
CA GLU A 203 -22.75 -1.10 -5.06
C GLU A 203 -22.09 0.19 -5.57
N VAL A 204 -22.90 1.11 -6.11
CA VAL A 204 -22.43 2.42 -6.55
C VAL A 204 -21.98 3.13 -5.28
N TRP A 205 -20.73 2.92 -4.91
CA TRP A 205 -20.12 3.62 -3.80
C TRP A 205 -20.04 5.08 -4.21
N PRO A 206 -20.63 6.00 -3.45
CA PRO A 206 -20.83 7.37 -3.91
C PRO A 206 -19.55 8.11 -4.27
N MET A 207 -18.36 7.60 -3.97
CA MET A 207 -17.14 8.38 -4.02
C MET A 207 -15.98 7.54 -4.53
N ASN A 208 -15.46 7.86 -5.71
CA ASN A 208 -14.07 7.54 -5.96
C ASN A 208 -13.19 8.56 -5.24
N ILE A 209 -12.09 8.07 -4.69
CA ILE A 209 -11.08 8.89 -4.02
C ILE A 209 -10.07 9.36 -5.08
N PRO A 210 -9.69 10.66 -5.12
CA PRO A 210 -8.55 11.08 -5.95
C PRO A 210 -7.32 10.26 -5.59
N GLY A 211 -6.64 9.74 -6.61
CA GLY A 211 -5.47 8.88 -6.44
C GLY A 211 -4.22 9.65 -6.09
N ASP A 212 -4.29 10.59 -5.15
CA ASP A 212 -3.17 11.46 -4.80
C ASP A 212 -2.04 10.65 -4.15
N VAL A 213 -0.81 11.03 -4.46
CA VAL A 213 0.39 10.44 -3.86
C VAL A 213 0.84 11.33 -2.72
N VAL A 214 1.03 10.76 -1.54
CA VAL A 214 1.39 11.51 -0.33
C VAL A 214 2.78 11.10 0.13
N ALA A 215 3.54 12.09 0.59
CA ALA A 215 4.88 11.88 1.14
C ALA A 215 4.96 12.26 2.61
N TYR A 216 5.70 11.45 3.37
CA TYR A 216 5.85 11.54 4.81
C TYR A 216 7.32 11.59 5.20
N ASP A 217 7.62 12.30 6.27
CA ASP A 217 8.92 12.25 6.91
C ASP A 217 9.11 10.91 7.63
N ALA A 218 10.18 10.17 7.33
CA ALA A 218 10.41 8.82 7.87
C ALA A 218 10.62 8.81 9.40
N ARG A 219 11.09 9.91 9.99
CA ARG A 219 11.34 10.00 11.45
C ARG A 219 10.06 10.27 12.23
N THR A 220 9.24 11.16 11.72
CA THR A 220 8.12 11.74 12.48
C THR A 220 6.76 11.31 11.97
N GLY A 221 6.68 10.88 10.72
CA GLY A 221 5.41 10.60 10.05
C GLY A 221 4.64 11.84 9.63
N ARG A 222 5.22 13.03 9.73
CA ARG A 222 4.57 14.27 9.29
C ARG A 222 4.43 14.27 7.76
N MET A 223 3.25 14.61 7.25
CA MET A 223 3.05 14.86 5.82
C MET A 223 3.97 16.01 5.36
N LEU A 224 4.77 15.77 4.32
CA LEU A 224 5.68 16.74 3.74
C LEU A 224 5.06 17.43 2.52
N TRP A 225 4.48 16.64 1.63
CA TRP A 225 3.81 17.12 0.43
C TRP A 225 2.82 16.08 -0.08
N ARG A 226 1.95 16.54 -0.98
CA ARG A 226 1.00 15.72 -1.73
C ARG A 226 1.10 16.08 -3.20
N PHE A 227 1.20 15.07 -4.06
CA PHE A 227 1.09 15.22 -5.50
C PHE A 227 -0.34 14.87 -5.93
N ASN A 228 -1.03 15.86 -6.50
CA ASN A 228 -2.39 15.72 -6.94
C ASN A 228 -2.40 15.05 -8.33
N THR A 229 -2.99 13.85 -8.44
CA THR A 229 -3.05 13.15 -9.73
C THR A 229 -4.14 13.69 -10.64
N VAL A 230 -5.14 14.34 -10.06
CA VAL A 230 -6.07 15.22 -10.76
C VAL A 230 -5.71 16.66 -10.38
N PRO A 231 -5.28 17.50 -11.34
CA PRO A 231 -4.78 18.84 -11.06
C PRO A 231 -5.89 19.77 -10.55
N LYS A 232 -5.51 20.70 -9.68
CA LYS A 232 -6.37 21.78 -9.20
C LYS A 232 -6.35 22.97 -10.13
N GLU A 233 -7.31 23.87 -9.94
CA GLU A 233 -7.23 25.20 -10.53
C GLU A 233 -5.91 25.88 -10.13
N GLY A 234 -5.18 26.37 -11.13
CA GLY A 234 -3.85 26.95 -10.97
C GLY A 234 -2.68 25.94 -11.00
N GLU A 235 -2.94 24.63 -11.05
CA GLU A 235 -1.90 23.61 -11.23
C GLU A 235 -1.62 23.33 -12.72
N PHE A 236 -0.39 22.88 -12.99
CA PHE A 236 0.03 22.52 -14.35
C PHE A 236 -0.88 21.43 -14.94
N GLY A 237 -1.30 21.62 -16.19
CA GLY A 237 -2.11 20.65 -16.94
C GLY A 237 -3.61 20.70 -16.63
N VAL A 238 -4.09 21.57 -15.74
CA VAL A 238 -5.53 21.74 -15.44
C VAL A 238 -6.35 22.11 -16.69
N ASP A 239 -5.75 22.84 -17.62
CA ASP A 239 -6.33 23.26 -18.90
C ASP A 239 -6.60 22.10 -19.87
N THR A 240 -5.92 20.96 -19.68
CA THR A 240 -6.15 19.75 -20.49
C THR A 240 -7.33 18.91 -20.01
N TRP A 241 -7.92 19.24 -18.86
CA TRP A 241 -9.12 18.59 -18.35
C TRP A 241 -10.35 19.31 -18.87
N LEU A 242 -11.24 18.58 -19.57
CA LEU A 242 -12.56 19.11 -19.91
C LEU A 242 -13.28 19.41 -18.59
N LYS A 243 -13.67 20.67 -18.40
CA LYS A 243 -14.68 21.02 -17.40
C LYS A 243 -15.95 20.30 -17.82
N ALA A 244 -16.21 19.13 -17.23
CA ALA A 244 -17.54 18.54 -17.30
C ALA A 244 -18.55 19.59 -16.80
N ASP A 245 -19.80 19.49 -17.25
CA ASP A 245 -20.91 20.33 -16.79
C ASP A 245 -20.76 20.70 -15.30
N GLU A 246 -21.06 21.93 -14.89
CA GLU A 246 -20.86 22.37 -13.49
C GLU A 246 -21.58 21.46 -12.48
N GLU A 247 -22.63 20.78 -12.92
CA GLU A 247 -23.35 19.72 -12.19
C GLU A 247 -22.54 18.40 -12.08
N LEU A 248 -21.83 17.99 -13.14
CA LEU A 248 -20.98 16.79 -13.19
C LEU A 248 -19.63 16.99 -12.48
N TRP A 249 -19.12 18.23 -12.42
CA TRP A 249 -17.94 18.57 -11.62
C TRP A 249 -18.13 18.31 -10.12
N ARG A 250 -19.39 18.24 -9.67
CA ARG A 250 -19.78 17.95 -8.28
C ARG A 250 -19.97 16.46 -7.98
N VAL A 251 -19.51 15.53 -8.83
CA VAL A 251 -19.70 14.07 -8.64
C VAL A 251 -18.37 13.31 -8.64
N ALA A 252 -17.82 13.03 -7.45
CA ALA A 252 -16.46 12.48 -7.29
C ALA A 252 -16.20 11.14 -8.02
N THR A 253 -15.44 11.20 -9.11
CA THR A 253 -14.83 10.01 -9.73
C THR A 253 -13.29 10.05 -9.79
N GLY A 254 -12.62 8.89 -9.66
CA GLY A 254 -11.18 8.76 -9.36
C GLY A 254 -10.32 8.94 -10.60
N THR A 255 -11.02 9.07 -11.73
CA THR A 255 -10.58 9.46 -13.07
C THR A 255 -11.81 10.07 -13.76
N HIS A 256 -12.20 11.29 -13.40
CA HIS A 256 -13.30 12.02 -14.07
C HIS A 256 -13.18 11.93 -15.61
N PRO A 257 -14.31 11.82 -16.34
CA PRO A 257 -14.85 10.58 -16.90
C PRO A 257 -14.45 10.30 -18.37
N TRP A 258 -14.26 9.03 -18.73
CA TRP A 258 -14.07 8.55 -20.11
C TRP A 258 -15.37 8.31 -20.91
N VAL A 259 -16.52 8.83 -20.49
CA VAL A 259 -17.75 8.65 -21.28
C VAL A 259 -18.58 9.93 -21.30
N GLN A 260 -18.51 10.64 -22.41
CA GLN A 260 -19.62 11.45 -22.89
C GLN A 260 -20.38 10.57 -23.90
N GLU A 261 -21.55 10.02 -23.52
CA GLU A 261 -22.50 9.60 -24.54
C GLU A 261 -22.95 10.87 -25.25
N ARG A 262 -22.58 11.05 -26.52
CA ARG A 262 -23.07 12.15 -27.34
C ARG A 262 -24.59 12.03 -27.46
N PRO A 263 -25.40 13.01 -27.02
CA PRO A 263 -26.77 13.14 -27.49
C PRO A 263 -26.72 13.95 -28.79
N GLY A 264 -26.83 13.30 -29.95
CA GLY A 264 -26.95 13.99 -31.24
C GLY A 264 -27.18 13.03 -32.42
N PRO A 265 -27.99 13.41 -33.41
CA PRO A 265 -28.88 12.50 -34.12
C PRO A 265 -28.26 11.86 -35.37
N PHE A 266 -28.52 10.57 -35.55
CA PHE A 266 -28.55 9.90 -36.85
C PHE A 266 -29.74 8.95 -36.88
#